data_AF-A0A067PNJ5-F1
#
_entry.id   AF-A0A067PNJ5-F1
#
_cell.length_a   1.000
_cell.length_b   1.000
_cell.length_c   1.000
_cell.angle_alpha   90.00
_cell.angle_beta   90.00
_cell.angle_gamma   90.00
#
_symmetry.space_group_name_H-M   'P 1'
#
loop_
_entity.id
_entity.type
_entity.pdbx_description
1 polymer ?
#
loop_
_entity_poly.entity_id
_entity_poly.type
_entity_poly.pdbx_seq_one_letter_code
_entity_poly.pdbx_strand_id
1 'polypeptide(L)'
;MLIQDLPVELHQVILANLPLPDLLHAHHVNGAWRFLVPRSTTPHRLCLLNLAFLPYEYDPYPHPVTLTTRLTYVDYIESTYSIRIPEEYRIVLAEWPISIPPAGMHWPHALRFFDNADKGCTCTRAINENSQCSCKRHECYVEEISVVTALLDRIHAGENIDFKEEVEARWELFDQPPLDAPETRRQTLCLLDSYHDFVVVSDDAAATLKLGVWKRARRSKLPLLVLDMSAYPIAIVDPGTGESTEYMNRSLLIVTGAARGQIHGWASVSWYDGFQAENFFQWRAKELKEEQLQLLGGAQ
;
A
#
# COMPACT_ATOMS: atom_id res chain seq x y z
N MET A 1 -29.48 -27.71 -25.08
CA MET A 1 -29.39 -26.25 -25.24
C MET A 1 -27.94 -25.87 -25.04
N LEU A 2 -27.30 -25.31 -26.06
CA LEU A 2 -25.89 -24.93 -25.97
C LEU A 2 -25.77 -23.57 -25.28
N ILE A 3 -24.64 -23.30 -24.64
CA ILE A 3 -24.42 -22.01 -23.96
C ILE A 3 -24.56 -20.84 -24.93
N GLN A 4 -24.27 -21.05 -26.22
CA GLN A 4 -24.37 -20.05 -27.30
C GLN A 4 -25.82 -19.67 -27.66
N ASP A 5 -26.79 -20.48 -27.24
CA ASP A 5 -28.22 -20.24 -27.50
C ASP A 5 -28.87 -19.38 -26.39
N LEU A 6 -28.11 -19.00 -25.36
CA LEU A 6 -28.61 -18.21 -24.25
C LEU A 6 -28.76 -16.73 -24.65
N PRO A 7 -29.74 -16.01 -24.09
CA PRO A 7 -29.82 -14.56 -24.16
C PRO A 7 -28.53 -13.88 -23.67
N VAL A 8 -28.23 -12.72 -24.24
CA VAL A 8 -27.02 -11.94 -23.92
C VAL A 8 -26.96 -11.57 -22.43
N GLU A 9 -28.12 -11.34 -21.81
CA GLU A 9 -28.24 -11.01 -20.39
C GLU A 9 -27.75 -12.16 -19.51
N LEU A 10 -28.03 -13.42 -19.89
CA LEU A 10 -27.54 -14.59 -19.16
C LEU A 10 -26.03 -14.78 -19.37
N HIS A 11 -25.51 -14.49 -20.56
CA HIS A 11 -24.07 -14.47 -20.78
C HIS A 11 -23.37 -13.44 -19.90
N GLN A 12 -23.92 -12.25 -19.77
CA GLN A 12 -23.36 -11.21 -18.90
C GLN A 12 -23.33 -11.64 -17.44
N VAL A 13 -24.41 -12.26 -16.95
CA VAL A 13 -24.46 -12.79 -15.57
C VAL A 13 -23.42 -13.90 -15.37
N ILE A 14 -23.28 -14.83 -16.32
CA ILE A 14 -22.27 -15.89 -16.22
C ILE A 14 -20.88 -15.27 -16.16
N LEU A 15 -20.53 -14.40 -17.12
CA LEU A 15 -19.23 -13.76 -17.20
C LEU A 15 -18.91 -12.91 -15.96
N ALA A 16 -19.89 -12.20 -15.40
CA ALA A 16 -19.69 -11.37 -14.21
C ALA A 16 -19.23 -12.15 -12.97
N ASN A 17 -19.55 -13.45 -12.91
CA ASN A 17 -19.21 -14.33 -11.80
C ASN A 17 -17.93 -15.14 -12.03
N LEU A 18 -17.31 -15.05 -13.21
CA LEU A 18 -16.06 -15.75 -13.49
C LEU A 18 -14.86 -15.02 -12.85
N PRO A 19 -13.88 -15.75 -12.29
CA PRO A 19 -12.61 -15.18 -11.86
C PRO A 19 -11.78 -14.76 -13.09
N LEU A 20 -10.78 -13.88 -12.88
CA LEU A 20 -9.94 -13.37 -13.95
C LEU A 20 -9.34 -14.42 -14.91
N PRO A 21 -8.82 -15.60 -14.46
CA PRO A 21 -8.28 -16.60 -15.38
C PRO A 21 -9.35 -17.12 -16.36
N ASP A 22 -10.56 -17.36 -15.86
CA ASP A 22 -11.68 -17.82 -16.67
C ASP A 22 -12.20 -16.71 -17.59
N LEU A 23 -12.14 -15.45 -17.16
CA LEU A 23 -12.44 -14.29 -18.00
C LEU A 23 -11.43 -14.13 -19.15
N LEU A 24 -10.15 -14.39 -18.90
CA LEU A 24 -9.13 -14.41 -19.94
C LEU A 24 -9.41 -15.52 -20.95
N HIS A 25 -9.68 -16.74 -20.49
CA HIS A 25 -10.08 -17.84 -21.37
C HIS A 25 -11.35 -17.51 -22.14
N ALA A 26 -12.37 -16.96 -21.49
CA ALA A 26 -13.62 -16.52 -22.09
C ALA A 26 -13.41 -15.51 -23.22
N HIS A 27 -12.50 -14.55 -23.04
CA HIS A 27 -12.15 -13.55 -24.04
C HIS A 27 -11.55 -14.15 -25.33
N HIS A 28 -10.97 -15.35 -25.24
CA HIS A 28 -10.40 -16.08 -26.38
C HIS A 28 -11.38 -17.05 -27.06
N VAL A 29 -12.56 -17.33 -26.49
CA VAL A 29 -13.51 -18.34 -27.03
C VAL A 29 -14.05 -17.95 -28.41
N ASN A 30 -14.66 -16.77 -28.54
CA ASN A 30 -15.22 -16.28 -29.81
C ASN A 30 -15.42 -14.75 -29.78
N GLY A 31 -15.86 -14.17 -30.91
CA GLY A 31 -16.09 -12.73 -31.04
C GLY A 31 -17.19 -12.17 -30.11
N ALA A 32 -18.24 -12.96 -29.83
CA ALA A 32 -19.32 -12.53 -28.94
C ALA A 32 -18.83 -12.42 -27.49
N TRP A 33 -18.10 -13.43 -27.00
CA TRP A 33 -17.55 -13.42 -25.63
C TRP A 33 -16.45 -12.37 -25.48
N ARG A 34 -15.60 -12.19 -26.49
CA ARG A 34 -14.62 -11.09 -26.52
C ARG A 34 -15.25 -9.72 -26.34
N PHE A 35 -16.43 -9.52 -26.93
CA PHE A 35 -17.18 -8.27 -26.80
C PHE A 35 -17.90 -8.12 -25.45
N LEU A 36 -18.38 -9.22 -24.87
CA LEU A 36 -19.16 -9.21 -23.63
C LEU A 36 -18.30 -9.19 -22.36
N VAL A 37 -17.12 -9.81 -22.37
CA VAL A 37 -16.22 -9.91 -21.20
C VAL A 37 -15.94 -8.53 -20.60
N PRO A 38 -15.44 -7.52 -21.34
CA PRO A 38 -15.14 -6.20 -20.76
C PRO A 38 -16.36 -5.46 -20.20
N ARG A 39 -17.57 -5.82 -20.65
CA ARG A 39 -18.84 -5.20 -20.26
C ARG A 39 -19.50 -5.86 -19.06
N SER A 40 -19.05 -7.05 -18.71
CA SER A 40 -19.63 -7.88 -17.66
C SER A 40 -18.75 -7.92 -16.41
N THR A 41 -17.60 -7.24 -16.42
CA THR A 41 -16.62 -7.28 -15.33
C THR A 41 -16.64 -6.01 -14.49
N THR A 42 -16.13 -6.11 -13.26
CA THR A 42 -15.92 -4.94 -12.40
C THR A 42 -14.78 -4.07 -12.94
N PRO A 43 -14.73 -2.77 -12.60
CA PRO A 43 -13.63 -1.89 -13.00
C PRO A 43 -12.24 -2.44 -12.63
N HIS A 44 -12.12 -3.10 -11.47
CA HIS A 44 -10.86 -3.71 -11.01
C HIS A 44 -10.45 -4.91 -11.88
N ARG A 45 -11.40 -5.82 -12.18
CA ARG A 45 -11.13 -6.95 -13.09
C ARG A 45 -10.83 -6.50 -14.51
N LEU A 46 -11.51 -5.45 -14.99
CA LEU A 46 -11.23 -4.86 -16.29
C LEU A 46 -9.81 -4.28 -16.35
N CYS A 47 -9.35 -3.62 -15.28
CA CYS A 47 -7.97 -3.16 -15.16
C CYS A 47 -6.97 -4.33 -15.29
N LEU A 48 -7.17 -5.40 -14.51
CA LEU A 48 -6.31 -6.59 -14.58
C LEU A 48 -6.36 -7.29 -15.95
N LEU A 49 -7.55 -7.37 -16.55
CA LEU A 49 -7.73 -7.93 -17.89
C LEU A 49 -6.89 -7.16 -18.93
N ASN A 50 -6.90 -5.84 -18.87
CA ASN A 50 -6.09 -5.01 -19.76
C ASN A 50 -4.59 -5.20 -19.52
N LEU A 51 -4.16 -5.30 -18.25
CA LEU A 51 -2.76 -5.54 -17.90
C LEU A 51 -2.26 -6.91 -18.38
N ALA A 52 -3.12 -7.93 -18.40
CA ALA A 52 -2.77 -9.28 -18.87
C ALA A 52 -2.43 -9.34 -20.37
N PHE A 53 -2.83 -8.33 -21.16
CA PHE A 53 -2.49 -8.24 -22.59
C PHE A 53 -1.28 -7.34 -22.88
N LEU A 54 -0.73 -6.67 -21.86
CA LEU A 54 0.51 -5.90 -22.04
C LEU A 54 1.71 -6.85 -22.12
N PRO A 55 2.73 -6.53 -22.93
CA PRO A 55 3.98 -7.26 -22.89
C PRO A 55 4.55 -7.16 -21.48
N TYR A 56 5.07 -8.28 -20.99
CA TYR A 56 5.73 -8.27 -19.70
C TYR A 56 7.03 -7.46 -19.84
N GLU A 57 7.08 -6.29 -19.18
CA GLU A 57 8.34 -5.57 -19.06
C GLU A 57 9.27 -6.41 -18.19
N TYR A 58 10.46 -6.71 -18.72
CA TYR A 58 11.45 -7.51 -17.99
C TYR A 58 11.90 -6.74 -16.75
N ASP A 59 11.23 -6.98 -15.63
CA ASP A 59 11.79 -6.74 -14.31
C ASP A 59 12.76 -7.92 -14.05
N PRO A 60 14.06 -7.68 -13.80
CA PRO A 60 14.99 -8.74 -13.44
C PRO A 60 14.67 -9.44 -12.10
N TYR A 61 13.69 -8.97 -11.32
CA TYR A 61 13.46 -9.40 -9.94
C TYR A 61 12.04 -9.85 -9.54
N PRO A 62 11.16 -10.42 -10.39
CA PRO A 62 9.93 -10.98 -9.89
C PRO A 62 10.25 -12.32 -9.21
N HIS A 63 10.49 -12.29 -7.90
CA HIS A 63 10.40 -13.49 -7.06
C HIS A 63 9.01 -14.09 -7.29
N PRO A 64 8.90 -15.25 -7.97
CA PRO A 64 7.60 -15.76 -8.37
C PRO A 64 6.83 -16.20 -7.13
N VAL A 65 5.61 -15.68 -6.97
CA VAL A 65 4.72 -16.03 -5.86
C VAL A 65 3.55 -16.85 -6.41
N THR A 66 3.44 -18.10 -5.95
CA THR A 66 2.39 -19.00 -6.42
C THR A 66 1.00 -18.49 -6.01
N LEU A 67 -0.04 -18.92 -6.73
CA LEU A 67 -1.43 -18.62 -6.35
C LEU A 67 -1.74 -19.14 -4.94
N THR A 68 -1.30 -20.35 -4.61
CA THR A 68 -1.46 -20.94 -3.27
C THR A 68 -0.85 -20.07 -2.19
N THR A 69 0.37 -19.58 -2.40
CA THR A 69 1.05 -18.67 -1.45
C THR A 69 0.25 -17.36 -1.28
N ARG A 70 -0.23 -16.76 -2.37
CA ARG A 70 -1.04 -15.53 -2.32
C ARG A 70 -2.36 -15.73 -1.59
N LEU A 71 -3.09 -16.81 -1.86
CA LEU A 71 -4.34 -17.13 -1.16
C LEU A 71 -4.10 -17.37 0.33
N THR A 72 -3.07 -18.14 0.67
CA THR A 72 -2.69 -18.40 2.07
C THR A 72 -2.29 -17.10 2.78
N TYR A 73 -1.58 -16.20 2.11
CA TYR A 73 -1.23 -14.89 2.64
C TYR A 73 -2.48 -14.03 2.90
N VAL A 74 -3.43 -13.98 1.96
CA VAL A 74 -4.71 -13.25 2.16
C VAL A 74 -5.43 -13.80 3.39
N ASP A 75 -5.61 -15.12 3.47
CA ASP A 75 -6.32 -15.76 4.57
C ASP A 75 -5.61 -15.51 5.91
N TYR A 76 -4.27 -15.62 5.94
CA TYR A 76 -3.46 -15.34 7.12
C TYR A 76 -3.62 -13.89 7.60
N ILE A 77 -3.45 -12.91 6.72
CA ILE A 77 -3.53 -11.49 7.09
C ILE A 77 -4.94 -11.14 7.57
N GLU A 78 -5.97 -11.56 6.84
CA GLU A 78 -7.35 -11.20 7.19
C GLU A 78 -7.82 -11.87 8.48
N SER A 79 -7.43 -13.12 8.72
CA SER A 79 -7.79 -13.83 9.95
C SER A 79 -6.98 -13.37 11.17
N THR A 80 -5.65 -13.25 11.03
CA THR A 80 -4.75 -12.91 12.16
C THR A 80 -4.99 -11.50 12.67
N TYR A 81 -5.18 -10.54 11.77
CA TYR A 81 -5.34 -9.13 12.13
C TYR A 81 -6.79 -8.66 12.14
N SER A 82 -7.74 -9.56 11.84
CA SER A 82 -9.19 -9.25 11.79
C SER A 82 -9.50 -8.06 10.87
N ILE A 83 -8.83 -8.00 9.72
CA ILE A 83 -9.03 -6.97 8.71
C ILE A 83 -9.54 -7.57 7.42
N ARG A 84 -9.96 -6.71 6.49
CA ARG A 84 -10.14 -7.07 5.09
C ARG A 84 -9.14 -6.29 4.25
N ILE A 85 -8.33 -6.97 3.44
CA ILE A 85 -7.41 -6.33 2.51
C ILE A 85 -8.22 -5.47 1.51
N PRO A 86 -7.77 -4.25 1.17
CA PRO A 86 -8.39 -3.43 0.11
C PRO A 86 -8.61 -4.22 -1.19
N GLU A 87 -9.77 -4.01 -1.83
CA GLU A 87 -10.29 -4.90 -2.87
C GLU A 87 -9.36 -4.97 -4.09
N GLU A 88 -8.76 -3.84 -4.47
CA GLU A 88 -7.79 -3.70 -5.55
C GLU A 88 -6.55 -4.57 -5.32
N TYR A 89 -6.05 -4.62 -4.08
CA TYR A 89 -4.91 -5.47 -3.74
C TYR A 89 -5.35 -6.94 -3.61
N ARG A 90 -6.47 -7.19 -2.90
CA ARG A 90 -7.02 -8.52 -2.69
C ARG A 90 -7.28 -9.26 -4.01
N ILE A 91 -7.84 -8.58 -5.01
CA ILE A 91 -8.15 -9.19 -6.31
C ILE A 91 -6.89 -9.54 -7.10
N VAL A 92 -5.83 -8.73 -7.02
CA VAL A 92 -4.54 -9.07 -7.63
C VAL A 92 -3.98 -10.33 -6.95
N LEU A 93 -4.03 -10.38 -5.62
CA LEU A 93 -3.55 -11.54 -4.88
C LEU A 93 -4.32 -12.81 -5.23
N ALA A 94 -5.65 -12.74 -5.31
CA ALA A 94 -6.52 -13.90 -5.45
C ALA A 94 -6.76 -14.35 -6.90
N GLU A 95 -6.72 -13.43 -7.88
CA GLU A 95 -7.17 -13.74 -9.25
C GLU A 95 -6.09 -13.61 -10.31
N TRP A 96 -4.97 -12.91 -10.05
CA TRP A 96 -3.93 -12.76 -11.06
C TRP A 96 -3.35 -14.13 -11.44
N PRO A 97 -3.35 -14.53 -12.73
CA PRO A 97 -3.05 -15.92 -13.12
C PRO A 97 -1.55 -16.24 -13.13
N ILE A 98 -0.69 -15.22 -13.20
CA ILE A 98 0.76 -15.39 -13.38
C ILE A 98 1.45 -15.29 -12.01
N SER A 99 2.52 -16.06 -11.80
CA SER A 99 3.30 -16.02 -10.54
C SER A 99 4.08 -14.73 -10.33
N ILE A 100 4.30 -13.99 -11.40
CA ILE A 100 4.98 -12.69 -11.42
C ILE A 100 3.92 -11.57 -11.39
N PRO A 101 4.19 -10.39 -10.80
CA PRO A 101 3.18 -9.34 -10.63
C PRO A 101 2.67 -8.78 -11.97
N PRO A 102 1.51 -8.10 -12.03
CA PRO A 102 1.10 -7.39 -13.23
C PRO A 102 2.15 -6.37 -13.70
N ALA A 103 2.16 -6.06 -15.00
CA ALA A 103 3.10 -5.09 -15.56
C ALA A 103 3.02 -3.73 -14.85
N GLY A 104 4.18 -3.18 -14.47
CA GLY A 104 4.29 -1.93 -13.72
C GLY A 104 3.90 -2.03 -12.24
N MET A 105 3.79 -3.23 -11.67
CA MET A 105 3.53 -3.48 -10.25
C MET A 105 4.61 -4.37 -9.63
N HIS A 106 4.65 -4.39 -8.30
CA HIS A 106 5.58 -5.22 -7.53
C HIS A 106 4.83 -6.07 -6.51
N TRP A 107 5.38 -7.26 -6.22
CA TRP A 107 4.90 -8.04 -5.08
C TRP A 107 5.40 -7.41 -3.78
N PRO A 108 4.50 -7.15 -2.81
CA PRO A 108 4.91 -6.61 -1.53
C PRO A 108 5.97 -7.45 -0.81
N HIS A 109 6.84 -6.80 -0.04
CA HIS A 109 7.91 -7.47 0.71
C HIS A 109 7.38 -8.59 1.60
N ALA A 110 6.33 -8.33 2.38
CA ALA A 110 5.72 -9.31 3.27
C ALA A 110 5.19 -10.54 2.51
N LEU A 111 4.65 -10.34 1.31
CA LEU A 111 4.17 -11.43 0.45
C LEU A 111 5.33 -12.26 -0.14
N ARG A 112 6.39 -11.60 -0.62
CA ARG A 112 7.54 -12.29 -1.25
C ARG A 112 8.27 -13.22 -0.31
N PHE A 113 8.35 -12.83 0.97
CA PHE A 113 9.02 -13.59 2.01
C PHE A 113 8.04 -14.35 2.91
N PHE A 114 6.78 -14.50 2.49
CA PHE A 114 5.79 -15.29 3.21
C PHE A 114 6.14 -16.79 3.14
N ASP A 115 6.33 -17.43 4.30
CA ASP A 115 6.60 -18.86 4.40
C ASP A 115 5.28 -19.64 4.41
N ASN A 116 4.51 -19.48 5.49
CA ASN A 116 3.22 -20.15 5.69
C ASN A 116 2.40 -19.44 6.78
N ALA A 117 1.14 -19.84 6.94
CA ALA A 117 0.21 -19.22 7.89
C ALA A 117 0.64 -19.37 9.36
N ASP A 118 1.42 -20.40 9.73
CA ASP A 118 1.84 -20.60 11.12
C ASP A 118 3.03 -19.69 11.50
N LYS A 119 3.94 -19.47 10.55
CA LYS A 119 5.16 -18.70 10.76
C LYS A 119 5.04 -17.25 10.29
N GLY A 120 4.11 -16.95 9.39
CA GLY A 120 4.04 -15.70 8.66
C GLY A 120 5.25 -15.52 7.74
N CYS A 121 5.71 -14.29 7.62
CA CYS A 121 6.86 -13.90 6.85
C CYS A 121 8.18 -14.32 7.52
N THR A 122 9.03 -15.00 6.75
CA THR A 122 10.39 -15.38 7.17
C THR A 122 11.40 -14.84 6.17
N CYS A 123 12.12 -13.80 6.57
CA CYS A 123 13.33 -13.39 5.87
C CYS A 123 14.55 -14.11 6.48
N THR A 124 15.56 -14.40 5.66
CA THR A 124 16.88 -14.90 6.11
C THR A 124 17.67 -13.89 6.95
N ARG A 125 17.17 -12.65 7.13
CA ARG A 125 17.81 -11.59 7.92
C ARG A 125 17.53 -11.71 9.42
N ALA A 126 17.69 -12.91 9.97
CA ALA A 126 17.73 -13.09 11.41
C ALA A 126 19.03 -12.46 11.94
N ILE A 127 18.97 -11.19 12.36
CA ILE A 127 20.13 -10.53 12.97
C ILE A 127 20.45 -11.14 14.35
N ASN A 128 19.57 -11.96 14.94
CA ASN A 128 19.89 -12.84 16.07
C ASN A 128 18.88 -14.00 16.14
N GLU A 129 19.31 -15.17 16.60
CA GLU A 129 18.51 -16.43 16.69
C GLU A 129 17.20 -16.30 17.51
N ASN A 130 17.02 -15.22 18.28
CA ASN A 130 15.83 -14.94 19.10
C ASN A 130 15.00 -13.72 18.64
N SER A 131 15.32 -13.11 17.50
CA SER A 131 14.57 -11.96 16.98
C SER A 131 13.64 -12.40 15.86
N GLN A 132 12.33 -12.14 15.99
CA GLN A 132 11.43 -12.26 14.85
C GLN A 132 11.99 -11.43 13.68
N CYS A 133 12.00 -12.00 12.47
CA CYS A 133 12.41 -11.28 11.27
C CYS A 133 11.65 -9.94 11.20
N SER A 134 12.34 -8.88 10.78
CA SER A 134 11.74 -7.55 10.64
C SER A 134 10.49 -7.60 9.76
N CYS A 135 10.44 -8.38 8.69
CA CYS A 135 9.23 -8.47 7.86
C CYS A 135 8.00 -8.95 8.64
N LYS A 136 8.14 -9.91 9.57
CA LYS A 136 7.04 -10.39 10.42
C LYS A 136 6.46 -9.30 11.32
N ARG A 137 7.32 -8.42 11.85
CA ARG A 137 6.89 -7.28 12.67
C ARG A 137 6.14 -6.21 11.87
N HIS A 138 6.37 -6.15 10.56
CA HIS A 138 5.81 -5.14 9.69
C HIS A 138 4.67 -5.67 8.79
N GLU A 139 4.24 -6.93 8.91
CA GLU A 139 3.18 -7.48 8.05
C GLU A 139 1.89 -6.67 8.10
N CYS A 140 1.37 -6.48 9.31
CA CYS A 140 0.30 -5.57 9.63
C CYS A 140 0.54 -5.01 11.03
N TYR A 141 0.61 -3.70 11.15
CA TYR A 141 0.94 -3.06 12.41
C TYR A 141 0.34 -1.66 12.48
N VAL A 142 0.37 -1.09 13.69
CA VAL A 142 -0.10 0.28 13.90
C VAL A 142 1.07 1.22 13.66
N GLU A 143 0.88 2.13 12.71
CA GLU A 143 1.79 3.23 12.44
C GLU A 143 1.12 4.56 12.81
N GLU A 144 1.90 5.54 13.26
CA GLU A 144 1.38 6.82 13.71
C GLU A 144 1.78 7.95 12.76
N ILE A 145 0.81 8.77 12.34
CA ILE A 145 1.09 10.08 11.75
C ILE A 145 1.25 11.07 12.89
N SER A 146 2.35 11.83 12.90
CA SER A 146 2.66 12.80 13.95
C SER A 146 2.70 14.21 13.36
N VAL A 147 1.85 15.11 13.86
CA VAL A 147 1.74 16.50 13.39
C VAL A 147 1.72 17.43 14.60
N VAL A 148 2.31 18.63 14.49
CA VAL A 148 2.18 19.63 15.56
C VAL A 148 0.72 20.04 15.69
N THR A 149 0.22 20.06 16.93
CA THR A 149 -1.21 20.26 17.18
C THR A 149 -1.72 21.60 16.67
N ALA A 150 -0.90 22.66 16.74
CA ALA A 150 -1.25 23.95 16.18
C ALA A 150 -1.48 23.89 14.65
N LEU A 151 -0.65 23.14 13.92
CA LEU A 151 -0.83 22.96 12.47
C LEU A 151 -2.07 22.11 12.17
N LEU A 152 -2.31 21.05 12.94
CA LEU A 152 -3.51 20.22 12.81
C LEU A 152 -4.79 21.02 13.05
N ASP A 153 -4.81 21.90 14.07
CA ASP A 153 -5.95 22.76 14.38
C ASP A 153 -6.28 23.70 13.20
N ARG A 154 -5.25 24.25 12.55
CA ARG A 154 -5.41 25.09 11.35
C ARG A 154 -5.97 24.31 10.15
N ILE A 155 -5.48 23.08 9.95
CA ILE A 155 -6.00 22.18 8.89
C ILE A 155 -7.49 21.90 9.12
N HIS A 156 -7.89 21.53 10.34
CA HIS A 156 -9.31 21.26 10.68
C HIS A 156 -10.19 22.50 10.67
N ALA A 157 -9.61 23.69 10.87
CA ALA A 157 -10.31 24.96 10.68
C ALA A 157 -10.50 25.33 9.20
N GLY A 158 -9.93 24.56 8.27
CA GLY A 158 -9.97 24.84 6.83
C GLY A 158 -9.12 26.06 6.43
N GLU A 159 -8.09 26.39 7.21
CA GLU A 159 -7.20 27.50 6.88
C GLU A 159 -6.40 27.20 5.61
N ASN A 160 -6.21 28.22 4.77
CA ASN A 160 -5.38 28.12 3.58
C ASN A 160 -3.90 28.31 3.98
N ILE A 161 -3.18 27.20 4.16
CA ILE A 161 -1.77 27.18 4.56
C ILE A 161 -0.90 27.28 3.30
N ASP A 162 -0.14 28.37 3.17
CA ASP A 162 0.84 28.50 2.09
C ASP A 162 2.16 27.83 2.48
N PHE A 163 2.27 26.53 2.18
CA PHE A 163 3.48 25.75 2.43
C PHE A 163 4.73 26.23 1.65
N LYS A 164 4.60 27.17 0.70
CA LYS A 164 5.79 27.79 0.09
C LYS A 164 6.40 28.86 1.00
N GLU A 165 5.56 29.65 1.64
CA GLU A 165 5.98 30.73 2.54
C GLU A 165 6.20 30.21 3.97
N GLU A 166 5.38 29.27 4.41
CA GLU A 166 5.41 28.66 5.75
C GLU A 166 6.32 27.43 5.79
N VAL A 167 7.63 27.68 5.71
CA VAL A 167 8.67 26.65 5.67
C VAL A 167 8.56 25.66 6.84
N GLU A 168 8.27 26.12 8.06
CA GLU A 168 8.12 25.25 9.24
C GLU A 168 6.95 24.26 9.10
N ALA A 169 5.76 24.75 8.69
CA ALA A 169 4.60 23.90 8.43
C ALA A 169 4.85 22.89 7.31
N ARG A 170 5.66 23.28 6.31
CA ARG A 170 6.12 22.37 5.26
C ARG A 170 6.99 21.27 5.85
N TRP A 171 8.05 21.60 6.58
CA TRP A 171 8.95 20.61 7.21
C TRP A 171 8.22 19.67 8.17
N GLU A 172 7.17 20.15 8.84
CA GLU A 172 6.38 19.33 9.76
C GLU A 172 5.54 18.24 9.08
N LEU A 173 5.16 18.44 7.81
CA LEU A 173 4.35 17.50 7.04
C LEU A 173 5.11 16.82 5.90
N PHE A 174 6.15 17.46 5.39
CA PHE A 174 6.88 17.11 4.18
C PHE A 174 8.36 17.42 4.41
N ASP A 175 9.15 16.38 4.65
CA ASP A 175 10.55 16.58 5.04
C ASP A 175 11.37 17.29 3.95
N GLN A 176 11.26 16.92 2.67
CA GLN A 176 11.86 17.64 1.51
C GLN A 176 11.38 17.00 0.18
N PRO A 177 11.68 17.50 -1.04
CA PRO A 177 10.89 17.18 -2.23
C PRO A 177 11.21 15.78 -2.76
N PRO A 178 10.30 14.83 -2.53
CA PRO A 178 9.68 14.21 -3.67
C PRO A 178 8.15 14.20 -3.54
N LEU A 179 7.53 15.26 -3.00
CA LEU A 179 6.07 15.39 -2.90
C LEU A 179 5.55 16.82 -3.17
N ASP A 180 6.29 17.59 -3.98
CA ASP A 180 5.86 18.93 -4.44
C ASP A 180 4.72 18.88 -5.47
N ALA A 181 4.25 17.70 -5.86
CA ALA A 181 3.06 17.56 -6.68
C ALA A 181 1.85 18.11 -5.89
N PRO A 182 1.15 19.14 -6.40
CA PRO A 182 0.00 19.73 -5.70
C PRO A 182 -1.07 18.70 -5.33
N GLU A 183 -1.20 17.67 -6.15
CA GLU A 183 -2.17 16.59 -5.95
C GLU A 183 -1.84 15.73 -4.73
N THR A 184 -0.57 15.35 -4.56
CA THR A 184 -0.11 14.58 -3.41
C THR A 184 -0.30 15.35 -2.11
N ARG A 185 0.05 16.65 -2.13
CA ARG A 185 -0.18 17.55 -0.99
C ARG A 185 -1.66 17.63 -0.64
N ARG A 186 -2.52 17.85 -1.65
CA ARG A 186 -3.97 17.93 -1.48
C ARG A 186 -4.50 16.65 -0.83
N GLN A 187 -4.08 15.49 -1.30
CA GLN A 187 -4.55 14.20 -0.79
C GLN A 187 -4.07 13.93 0.64
N THR A 188 -2.82 14.29 0.97
CA THR A 188 -2.32 14.25 2.35
C THR A 188 -3.16 15.14 3.27
N LEU A 189 -3.49 16.37 2.86
CA LEU A 189 -4.32 17.27 3.67
C LEU A 189 -5.74 16.72 3.83
N CYS A 190 -6.34 16.16 2.77
CA CYS A 190 -7.63 15.48 2.85
C CYS A 190 -7.61 14.31 3.84
N LEU A 191 -6.51 13.54 3.92
CA LEU A 191 -6.36 12.50 4.93
C LEU A 191 -6.38 13.10 6.35
N LEU A 192 -5.56 14.11 6.62
CA LEU A 192 -5.45 14.71 7.96
C LEU A 192 -6.78 15.32 8.41
N ASP A 193 -7.51 15.93 7.48
CA ASP A 193 -8.82 16.53 7.70
C ASP A 193 -9.93 15.47 7.92
N SER A 194 -9.81 14.29 7.29
CA SER A 194 -10.83 13.24 7.41
C SER A 194 -11.01 12.63 8.81
N TYR A 195 -10.13 12.93 9.76
CA TYR A 195 -10.19 12.46 11.15
C TYR A 195 -10.33 13.65 12.10
N HIS A 196 -11.52 13.84 12.68
CA HIS A 196 -11.81 14.93 13.63
C HIS A 196 -11.97 14.48 15.09
N ASP A 197 -12.02 13.16 15.34
CA ASP A 197 -12.17 12.65 16.70
C ASP A 197 -10.86 12.82 17.48
N PHE A 198 -10.97 13.27 18.73
CA PHE A 198 -9.84 13.51 19.62
C PHE A 198 -9.98 12.80 20.96
N VAL A 199 -8.84 12.35 21.49
CA VAL A 199 -8.67 11.97 22.89
C VAL A 199 -7.48 12.76 23.45
N VAL A 200 -7.69 13.41 24.59
CA VAL A 200 -6.60 14.05 25.34
C VAL A 200 -5.88 12.98 26.13
N VAL A 201 -4.60 12.76 25.84
CA VAL A 201 -3.78 11.76 26.52
C VAL A 201 -2.86 12.51 27.49
N SER A 202 -2.86 12.10 28.76
CA SER A 202 -1.83 12.48 29.73
C SER A 202 -0.57 11.67 29.42
N ASP A 203 0.61 12.31 29.47
CA ASP A 203 1.91 11.70 29.15
C ASP A 203 2.22 10.39 29.91
N ASP A 204 1.52 10.11 31.02
CA ASP A 204 1.71 8.93 31.89
C ASP A 204 0.65 7.82 31.73
N ALA A 205 -0.42 8.05 30.96
CA ALA A 205 -1.45 7.03 30.78
C ALA A 205 -1.13 6.13 29.59
N ALA A 206 -1.06 4.80 29.83
CA ALA A 206 -1.17 3.79 28.78
C ALA A 206 -2.58 3.88 28.15
N ALA A 207 -2.79 4.92 27.34
CA ALA A 207 -4.06 5.21 26.71
C ALA A 207 -4.41 4.03 25.80
N THR A 208 -5.63 3.52 25.97
CA THR A 208 -6.20 2.51 25.08
C THR A 208 -5.99 2.95 23.64
N LEU A 209 -5.24 2.16 22.87
CA LEU A 209 -4.91 2.45 21.48
C LEU A 209 -6.21 2.42 20.66
N LYS A 210 -6.77 3.59 20.37
CA LYS A 210 -7.95 3.73 19.51
C LYS A 210 -7.50 4.17 18.13
N LEU A 211 -7.64 3.28 17.14
CA LEU A 211 -7.31 3.56 15.75
C LEU A 211 -8.20 4.66 15.18
N GLY A 212 -7.63 5.50 14.31
CA GLY A 212 -8.37 6.57 13.63
C GLY A 212 -8.86 7.68 14.55
N VAL A 213 -8.25 7.84 15.73
CA VAL A 213 -8.58 8.91 16.67
C VAL A 213 -7.30 9.63 17.07
N TRP A 214 -7.29 10.95 16.93
CA TRP A 214 -6.13 11.76 17.26
C TRP A 214 -5.88 11.76 18.77
N LYS A 215 -4.67 11.39 19.15
CA LYS A 215 -4.14 11.58 20.50
C LYS A 215 -3.58 13.00 20.58
N ARG A 216 -4.28 13.91 21.26
CA ARG A 216 -3.81 15.31 21.42
C ARG A 216 -2.70 15.39 22.45
N ALA A 217 -1.60 16.01 22.05
CA ALA A 217 -0.45 16.40 22.87
C ALA A 217 0.21 17.63 22.24
N ARG A 218 1.48 17.96 22.54
CA ARG A 218 2.22 18.99 21.78
C ARG A 218 2.34 18.62 20.29
N ARG A 219 2.59 17.34 20.02
CA ARG A 219 2.47 16.71 18.70
C ARG A 219 1.32 15.73 18.76
N SER A 220 0.27 16.02 18.03
CA SER A 220 -0.87 15.13 17.89
C SER A 220 -0.49 13.91 17.07
N LYS A 221 -0.95 12.74 17.49
CA LYS A 221 -0.65 11.47 16.82
C LYS A 221 -1.92 10.77 16.36
N LEU A 222 -1.96 10.33 15.11
CA LEU A 222 -3.05 9.54 14.54
C LEU A 222 -2.56 8.10 14.31
N PRO A 223 -2.94 7.14 15.17
CA PRO A 223 -2.65 5.74 14.95
C PRO A 223 -3.54 5.16 13.85
N LEU A 224 -2.92 4.56 12.83
CA LEU A 224 -3.57 3.90 11.72
C LEU A 224 -3.06 2.46 11.61
N LEU A 225 -3.96 1.52 11.31
CA LEU A 225 -3.55 0.16 10.99
C LEU A 225 -3.14 0.11 9.51
N VAL A 226 -1.95 -0.41 9.26
CA VAL A 226 -1.34 -0.43 7.92
C VAL A 226 -0.77 -1.80 7.57
N LEU A 227 -0.63 -2.07 6.27
CA LEU A 227 0.12 -3.20 5.71
C LEU A 227 1.40 -2.69 5.07
N ASP A 228 2.52 -3.35 5.34
CA ASP A 228 3.81 -3.04 4.72
C ASP A 228 3.83 -3.51 3.27
N MET A 229 4.01 -2.57 2.34
CA MET A 229 4.00 -2.85 0.91
C MET A 229 5.43 -3.04 0.41
N SER A 230 6.28 -2.02 0.53
CA SER A 230 7.68 -2.14 0.12
C SER A 230 8.59 -1.22 0.89
N ALA A 231 9.88 -1.49 0.80
CA ALA A 231 10.91 -0.53 1.15
C ALA A 231 11.58 0.05 -0.10
N TYR A 232 11.86 1.35 -0.07
CA TYR A 232 12.50 2.09 -1.16
C TYR A 232 13.51 3.09 -0.62
N PRO A 233 14.59 3.41 -1.37
CA PRO A 233 15.53 4.44 -0.95
C PRO A 233 14.95 5.83 -1.23
N ILE A 234 15.26 6.78 -0.36
CA ILE A 234 15.16 8.20 -0.67
C ILE A 234 16.52 8.85 -0.42
N ALA A 235 16.81 9.93 -1.16
CA ALA A 235 17.97 10.77 -0.92
C ALA A 235 17.46 12.13 -0.45
N ILE A 236 17.91 12.56 0.73
CA ILE A 236 17.62 13.89 1.27
C ILE A 236 18.87 14.73 1.13
N VAL A 237 18.74 15.91 0.52
CA VAL A 237 19.85 16.83 0.32
C VAL A 237 19.76 17.95 1.35
N ASP A 238 20.76 18.05 2.22
CA ASP A 238 20.84 19.16 3.16
C ASP A 238 20.93 20.48 2.37
N PRO A 239 20.02 21.44 2.59
CA PRO A 239 19.98 22.67 1.80
C PRO A 239 21.10 23.66 2.17
N GLY A 240 21.71 23.52 3.35
CA GLY A 240 22.81 24.34 3.83
C GLY A 240 24.19 23.83 3.42
N THR A 241 24.38 22.50 3.40
CA THR A 241 25.68 21.88 3.05
C THR A 241 25.71 21.30 1.63
N GLY A 242 24.56 21.02 1.04
CA GLY A 242 24.44 20.31 -0.24
C GLY A 242 24.75 18.82 -0.15
N GLU A 243 24.95 18.28 1.06
CA GLU A 243 25.25 16.87 1.26
C GLU A 243 23.98 16.01 1.10
N SER A 244 24.09 14.93 0.34
CA SER A 244 23.02 13.95 0.17
C SER A 244 23.17 12.82 1.17
N THR A 245 22.13 12.60 1.98
CA THR A 245 22.02 11.43 2.87
C THR A 245 20.93 10.51 2.36
N GLU A 246 21.25 9.22 2.20
CA GLU A 246 20.27 8.21 1.78
C GLU A 246 19.55 7.61 2.99
N TYR A 247 18.22 7.56 2.94
CA TYR A 247 17.36 6.95 3.95
C TYR A 247 16.54 5.82 3.36
N MET A 248 16.06 4.92 4.22
CA MET A 248 15.17 3.83 3.85
C MET A 248 13.74 4.18 4.23
N ASN A 249 12.87 4.29 3.25
CA ASN A 249 11.46 4.58 3.48
C ASN A 249 10.61 3.36 3.16
N ARG A 250 9.38 3.39 3.66
CA ARG A 250 8.39 2.32 3.49
C ARG A 250 7.11 2.85 2.87
N SER A 251 6.60 2.11 1.89
CA SER A 251 5.26 2.32 1.36
C SER A 251 4.30 1.49 2.21
N LEU A 252 3.34 2.12 2.86
CA LEU A 252 2.37 1.45 3.72
C LEU A 252 0.96 1.67 3.20
N LEU A 253 0.18 0.59 3.11
CA LEU A 253 -1.22 0.59 2.70
C LEU A 253 -2.12 0.72 3.93
N ILE A 254 -2.93 1.77 3.99
CA ILE A 254 -3.89 1.96 5.09
C ILE A 254 -5.04 0.95 4.93
N VAL A 255 -5.35 0.20 5.99
CA VAL A 255 -6.38 -0.86 5.95
C VAL A 255 -7.66 -0.55 6.72
N THR A 256 -7.69 0.56 7.45
CA THR A 256 -8.84 1.00 8.26
C THR A 256 -9.13 2.48 8.07
N GLY A 257 -10.38 2.89 8.33
CA GLY A 257 -10.76 4.31 8.36
C GLY A 257 -10.98 4.91 6.97
N ALA A 258 -10.99 6.25 6.91
CA ALA A 258 -11.41 7.02 5.73
C ALA A 258 -10.47 6.85 4.52
N ALA A 259 -9.19 6.61 4.77
CA ALA A 259 -8.17 6.43 3.74
C ALA A 259 -7.85 4.97 3.43
N ARG A 260 -8.74 4.05 3.83
CA ARG A 260 -8.56 2.62 3.55
C ARG A 260 -8.36 2.39 2.05
N GLY A 261 -7.26 1.75 1.68
CA GLY A 261 -6.89 1.48 0.29
C GLY A 261 -5.78 2.39 -0.23
N GLN A 262 -5.57 3.55 0.38
CA GLN A 262 -4.51 4.47 -0.02
C GLN A 262 -3.14 4.00 0.48
N ILE A 263 -2.11 4.30 -0.31
CA ILE A 263 -0.72 3.98 -0.02
C ILE A 263 0.03 5.29 0.24
N HIS A 264 0.76 5.32 1.33
CA HIS A 264 1.50 6.48 1.80
C HIS A 264 2.93 6.09 2.20
N GLY A 265 3.83 7.05 2.21
CA GLY A 265 5.24 6.87 2.57
C GLY A 265 5.52 7.20 4.03
N TRP A 266 6.40 6.42 4.67
CA TRP A 266 6.98 6.70 5.98
C TRP A 266 8.50 6.54 5.92
N ALA A 267 9.22 7.53 6.42
CA ALA A 267 10.66 7.47 6.57
C ALA A 267 11.08 6.65 7.79
N SER A 268 12.19 5.92 7.69
CA SER A 268 12.77 5.16 8.81
C SER A 268 13.10 6.02 10.04
N VAL A 269 13.18 7.34 9.88
CA VAL A 269 13.34 8.33 10.96
C VAL A 269 12.02 8.74 11.62
N SER A 270 10.95 7.94 11.42
CA SER A 270 9.61 8.09 12.02
C SER A 270 8.83 9.31 11.53
N TRP A 271 9.13 9.78 10.31
CA TRP A 271 8.42 10.90 9.71
C TRP A 271 7.48 10.39 8.64
N TYR A 272 6.32 11.00 8.56
CA TYR A 272 5.33 10.70 7.55
C TYR A 272 5.72 11.46 6.28
N ASP A 273 5.92 10.74 5.17
CA ASP A 273 6.28 11.37 3.91
C ASP A 273 5.04 11.93 3.24
N GLY A 274 3.94 11.17 3.19
CA GLY A 274 2.70 11.59 2.52
C GLY A 274 2.16 10.59 1.51
N PHE A 275 1.15 11.03 0.77
CA PHE A 275 0.42 10.22 -0.21
C PHE A 275 1.28 9.76 -1.39
N GLN A 276 1.13 8.49 -1.79
CA GLN A 276 1.82 7.91 -2.95
C GLN A 276 0.86 7.40 -4.02
N ALA A 277 -0.25 6.78 -3.63
CA ALA A 277 -1.22 6.22 -4.56
C ALA A 277 -2.61 6.06 -3.92
N GLU A 278 -3.66 6.24 -4.71
CA GLU A 278 -5.04 6.12 -4.22
C GLU A 278 -5.42 4.66 -3.94
N ASN A 279 -4.81 3.74 -4.69
CA ASN A 279 -4.98 2.31 -4.54
C ASN A 279 -3.79 1.54 -5.11
N PHE A 280 -3.81 0.23 -4.91
CA PHE A 280 -2.74 -0.66 -5.35
C PHE A 280 -2.47 -0.62 -6.87
N PHE A 281 -3.49 -0.38 -7.71
CA PHE A 281 -3.29 -0.32 -9.16
C PHE A 281 -2.49 0.89 -9.63
N GLN A 282 -2.47 1.97 -8.86
CA GLN A 282 -1.74 3.21 -9.15
C GLN A 282 -0.33 3.24 -8.53
N TRP A 283 -0.01 2.29 -7.66
CA TRP A 283 1.26 2.26 -6.94
C TRP A 283 2.42 1.89 -7.86
N ARG A 284 3.47 2.72 -7.86
CA ARG A 284 4.64 2.64 -8.77
C ARG A 284 5.98 2.82 -8.04
N ALA A 285 6.06 2.48 -6.75
CA ALA A 285 7.28 2.68 -5.98
C ALA A 285 8.44 1.89 -6.58
N LYS A 286 9.59 2.56 -6.79
CA LYS A 286 10.84 1.91 -7.20
C LYS A 286 11.42 1.16 -6.00
N GLU A 287 11.25 -0.14 -5.94
CA GLU A 287 11.83 -0.96 -4.88
C GLU A 287 13.36 -1.04 -4.96
N LEU A 288 13.99 -1.32 -3.81
CA LEU A 288 15.42 -1.66 -3.75
C LEU A 288 15.70 -3.01 -4.41
N LYS A 289 16.82 -3.12 -5.13
CA LYS A 289 17.36 -4.41 -5.58
C LYS A 289 17.89 -5.21 -4.39
N GLU A 290 17.85 -6.53 -4.48
CA GLU A 290 18.29 -7.43 -3.40
C GLU A 290 19.75 -7.21 -2.97
N GLU A 291 20.64 -6.85 -3.90
CA GLU A 291 22.04 -6.49 -3.64
C GLU A 291 22.17 -5.21 -2.78
N GLN A 292 21.36 -4.18 -3.07
CA GLN A 292 21.31 -2.93 -2.27
C GLN A 292 20.76 -3.22 -0.88
N LEU A 293 19.74 -4.07 -0.85
CA LEU A 293 19.11 -4.62 0.34
C LEU A 293 20.11 -5.44 1.21
N GLN A 294 21.07 -6.14 0.60
CA GLN A 294 22.13 -6.90 1.28
C GLN A 294 23.26 -5.99 1.77
N LEU A 295 23.67 -4.98 0.99
CA LEU A 295 24.68 -3.99 1.39
C LEU A 295 24.24 -3.22 2.65
N LEU A 296 22.95 -2.90 2.75
CA LEU A 296 22.34 -2.27 3.93
C LEU A 296 22.24 -3.22 5.15
N GLY A 297 22.34 -4.53 4.95
CA GLY A 297 22.38 -5.54 6.03
C GLY A 297 23.80 -5.90 6.50
N GLY A 298 24.84 -5.42 5.80
CA GLY A 298 26.25 -5.70 6.08
C GLY A 298 27.07 -4.48 6.51
N ALA A 299 26.46 -3.29 6.58
CA ALA A 299 27.08 -2.09 7.11
C ALA A 299 26.63 -1.84 8.56
N GLN A 300 27.34 -2.46 9.51
CA GLN A 300 27.48 -2.00 10.89
C GLN A 300 28.96 -2.00 11.23
#